data_AF-A0AAW8CPC1-F1
#
_entry.id   AF-A0AAW8CPC1-F1
#
_cell.length_a   1.000
_cell.length_b   1.000
_cell.length_c   1.000
_cell.angle_alpha   90.00
_cell.angle_beta   90.00
_cell.angle_gamma   90.00
#
_symmetry.space_group_name_H-M   'P 1'
#
loop_
_entity.id
_entity.type
_entity.pdbx_description
1 polymer ?
#
loop_
_entity_poly.entity_id
_entity_poly.type
_entity_poly.pdbx_seq_one_letter_code
_entity_poly.pdbx_strand_id
1 'polypeptide(L)'
;MLDPKKLENIAQQLHNSLPQGLKNVGSDLEEKFKQILQAQLSKLDVVTREEFDVQSQVLLRTREKLNELEKRLDEINSAEQK
;
A
#
# COMPACT_ATOMS: atom_id res chain seq x y z
N MET A 1 2.54 -0.50 3.52
CA MET A 1 1.57 0.62 3.55
C MET A 1 2.32 1.93 3.46
N LEU A 2 1.70 2.96 2.87
CA LEU A 2 2.22 4.32 2.98
C LEU A 2 2.01 4.80 4.42
N ASP A 3 3.11 4.99 5.13
CA ASP A 3 3.09 5.43 6.52
C ASP A 3 2.77 6.93 6.59
N PRO A 4 1.81 7.38 7.41
CA PRO A 4 1.50 8.80 7.59
C PRO A 4 2.74 9.63 7.96
N LYS A 5 3.62 9.04 8.78
CA LYS A 5 4.90 9.63 9.18
C LYS A 5 5.85 9.87 8.00
N LYS A 6 5.80 9.05 6.94
CA LYS A 6 6.65 9.27 5.75
C LYS A 6 6.14 10.44 4.91
N LEU A 7 4.82 10.59 4.80
CA LEU A 7 4.21 11.76 4.15
C LEU A 7 4.53 13.05 4.91
N GLU A 8 4.45 12.99 6.24
CA GLU A 8 4.77 14.12 7.11
C GLU A 8 6.26 14.48 7.04
N ASN A 9 7.16 13.50 6.98
CA ASN A 9 8.58 13.74 6.76
C ASN A 9 8.90 14.34 5.38
N ILE A 10 8.20 13.89 4.33
CA ILE A 10 8.32 14.47 2.99
C ILE A 10 7.84 15.93 3.01
N ALA A 11 6.69 16.19 3.62
CA ALA A 11 6.15 17.54 3.79
C ALA A 11 7.11 18.45 4.58
N GLN A 12 7.70 17.93 5.66
CA GLN A 12 8.66 18.67 6.49
C GLN A 12 9.98 18.95 5.75
N GLN A 13 10.51 17.98 5.01
CA GLN A 13 11.71 18.16 4.19
C GLN A 13 11.47 19.18 3.08
N LEU A 14 10.32 19.13 2.42
CA LEU A 14 9.95 20.10 1.40
C LEU A 14 9.76 21.50 1.99
N HIS A 15 9.10 21.63 3.13
CA HIS A 15 8.93 22.91 3.84
C HIS A 15 10.28 23.52 4.24
N ASN A 16 11.21 22.70 4.74
CA ASN A 16 12.55 23.14 5.14
C ASN A 16 13.45 23.49 3.94
N SER A 17 13.12 23.00 2.74
CA SER A 17 13.85 23.27 1.50
C SER A 17 13.38 24.54 0.77
N LEU A 18 12.27 25.16 1.21
CA LEU A 18 11.74 26.37 0.56
C LEU A 18 12.58 27.63 0.91
N PRO A 19 12.97 28.44 -0.10
CA PRO A 19 13.67 29.70 0.10
C PRO A 19 12.92 30.66 1.02
N GLN A 20 13.64 31.45 1.84
CA GLN A 20 13.03 32.30 2.87
C GLN A 20 11.98 33.31 2.34
N GLY A 21 12.07 33.72 1.08
CA GLY A 21 11.07 34.61 0.45
C GLY A 21 9.69 33.97 0.23
N LEU A 22 9.60 32.63 0.22
CA LEU A 22 8.34 31.88 0.05
C LEU A 22 7.69 31.48 1.39
N LYS A 23 8.42 31.57 2.51
CA LYS A 23 7.88 31.28 3.86
C LYS A 23 6.76 32.24 4.28
N ASN A 24 6.76 33.47 3.75
CA ASN A 24 5.76 34.49 4.06
C ASN A 24 4.47 34.39 3.23
N VAL A 25 4.40 33.45 2.27
CA VAL A 25 3.19 33.12 1.47
C VAL A 25 2.57 31.81 1.99
N GLY A 26 2.92 31.42 3.21
CA GLY A 26 2.91 30.03 3.70
C GLY A 26 1.56 29.31 3.68
N SER A 27 0.45 29.98 3.99
CA SER A 27 -0.86 29.30 4.12
C SER A 27 -1.40 28.78 2.79
N ASP A 28 -1.43 29.63 1.77
CA ASP A 28 -2.01 29.28 0.46
C ASP A 28 -1.10 28.31 -0.30
N LEU A 29 0.21 28.39 -0.06
CA LEU A 29 1.19 27.53 -0.70
C LEU A 29 1.19 26.14 -0.06
N GLU A 30 1.04 26.05 1.26
CA GLU A 30 0.91 24.78 1.99
C GLU A 30 -0.35 24.00 1.57
N GLU A 31 -1.48 24.69 1.44
CA GLU A 31 -2.74 24.07 1.00
C GLU A 31 -2.64 23.53 -0.44
N LYS A 32 -2.05 24.31 -1.35
CA LYS A 32 -1.75 23.86 -2.72
C LYS A 32 -0.75 22.70 -2.75
N PHE A 33 0.25 22.72 -1.87
CA PHE A 33 1.23 21.63 -1.78
C PHE A 33 0.58 20.33 -1.32
N LYS A 34 -0.31 20.40 -0.32
CA LYS A 34 -1.08 19.26 0.18
C LYS A 34 -1.97 18.67 -0.91
N GLN A 35 -2.65 19.52 -1.69
CA GLN A 35 -3.47 19.06 -2.82
C GLN A 35 -2.63 18.39 -3.92
N ILE A 36 -1.47 18.94 -4.27
CA ILE A 36 -0.57 18.34 -5.26
C ILE A 36 -0.02 17.00 -4.76
N LEU A 37 0.42 16.94 -3.51
CA LEU A 37 0.89 15.69 -2.90
C LEU A 37 -0.20 14.63 -2.89
N GLN A 38 -1.42 14.99 -2.50
CA GLN A 38 -2.57 14.08 -2.50
C GLN A 38 -2.89 13.60 -3.92
N ALA A 39 -2.87 14.48 -4.91
CA ALA A 39 -3.08 14.13 -6.32
C ALA A 39 -1.97 13.22 -6.89
N GLN A 40 -0.72 13.42 -6.48
CA GLN A 40 0.41 12.58 -6.90
C GLN A 40 0.40 11.24 -6.17
N LEU A 41 -0.01 11.20 -4.90
CA LEU A 41 -0.18 9.95 -4.15
C LEU A 41 -1.31 9.09 -4.71
N SER A 42 -2.40 9.70 -5.18
CA SER A 42 -3.47 8.99 -5.88
C SER A 42 -3.07 8.48 -7.27
N LYS A 43 -1.98 8.99 -7.85
CA LYS A 43 -1.39 8.50 -9.12
C LYS A 43 -0.35 7.40 -8.91
N LEU A 44 0.27 7.35 -7.74
CA LEU A 44 0.95 6.13 -7.32
C LEU A 44 -0.17 5.11 -7.12
N ASP A 45 0.01 3.90 -7.65
CA ASP A 45 -1.00 2.83 -7.66
C ASP A 45 -1.21 2.27 -6.23
N VAL A 46 -1.68 3.14 -5.34
CA VAL A 46 -1.78 2.93 -3.91
C VAL A 46 -3.07 2.19 -3.66
N VAL A 47 -2.95 0.87 -3.48
CA VAL A 47 -4.02 0.07 -2.89
C VAL A 47 -4.33 0.58 -1.48
N THR A 48 -5.60 0.81 -1.22
CA THR A 48 -6.09 1.18 0.10
C THR A 48 -5.81 0.06 1.11
N ARG A 49 -5.85 0.38 2.41
CA ARG A 49 -5.70 -0.66 3.45
C ARG A 49 -6.76 -1.74 3.30
N GLU A 50 -7.99 -1.33 3.05
CA GLU A 50 -9.12 -2.24 2.91
C GLU A 50 -8.93 -3.20 1.72
N GLU A 51 -8.50 -2.69 0.57
CA GLU A 51 -8.19 -3.53 -0.60
C GLU A 51 -7.05 -4.51 -0.34
N PHE A 52 -5.99 -4.07 0.35
CA PHE A 52 -4.89 -4.93 0.76
C PHE A 52 -5.34 -6.06 1.70
N ASP A 53 -6.17 -5.73 2.68
CA ASP A 53 -6.68 -6.71 3.65
C ASP A 53 -7.61 -7.72 2.95
N VAL A 54 -8.44 -7.28 2.01
CA VAL A 54 -9.26 -8.18 1.16
C VAL A 54 -8.38 -9.11 0.34
N GLN A 55 -7.36 -8.60 -0.34
CA GLN A 55 -6.44 -9.44 -1.12
C GLN A 55 -5.67 -10.45 -0.24
N SER A 56 -5.29 -10.05 0.97
CA SER A 56 -4.65 -10.94 1.94
C SER A 56 -5.58 -12.10 2.34
N GLN A 57 -6.86 -11.83 2.55
CA GLN A 57 -7.86 -12.87 2.82
C GLN A 57 -8.09 -13.81 1.63
N VAL A 58 -8.12 -13.27 0.41
CA VAL A 58 -8.21 -14.08 -0.82
C VAL A 58 -6.99 -15.00 -0.96
N LEU A 59 -5.79 -14.48 -0.68
CA LEU A 59 -4.57 -15.27 -0.71
C LEU A 59 -4.56 -16.39 0.34
N LEU A 60 -5.03 -16.09 1.56
CA LEU A 60 -5.17 -17.09 2.63
C LEU A 60 -6.07 -18.25 2.19
N ARG A 61 -7.27 -17.95 1.70
CA ARG A 61 -8.21 -18.96 1.20
C ARG A 61 -7.66 -19.77 0.04
N THR A 62 -6.89 -19.14 -0.84
CA THR A 62 -6.24 -19.83 -1.96
C THR A 62 -5.21 -20.83 -1.46
N ARG A 63 -4.40 -20.47 -0.45
CA ARG A 63 -3.45 -21.39 0.18
C ARG A 63 -4.13 -22.57 0.87
N GLU A 64 -5.24 -22.32 1.56
CA GLU A 64 -6.02 -23.41 2.19
C GLU A 64 -6.54 -24.41 1.15
N LYS A 65 -7.13 -23.91 0.05
CA LYS A 65 -7.60 -24.74 -1.05
C LYS A 65 -6.45 -25.49 -1.74
N LEU A 66 -5.30 -24.84 -1.91
CA LEU A 66 -4.11 -25.47 -2.50
C LEU A 66 -3.65 -26.65 -1.64
N ASN A 67 -3.53 -26.46 -0.32
CA ASN A 67 -3.15 -27.51 0.60
C ASN A 67 -4.16 -28.68 0.61
N GLU A 68 -5.46 -28.40 0.47
CA GLU A 68 -6.48 -29.45 0.37
C GLU A 68 -6.33 -30.26 -0.93
N LEU A 69 -6.06 -29.58 -2.05
CA LEU A 69 -5.82 -30.25 -3.33
C LEU A 69 -4.53 -31.08 -3.30
N GLU A 70 -3.45 -30.56 -2.70
CA GLU A 70 -2.21 -31.31 -2.51
C GLU A 70 -2.45 -32.60 -1.71
N LYS A 71 -3.19 -32.53 -0.60
CA LYS A 71 -3.56 -33.72 0.18
C LYS A 71 -4.36 -34.74 -0.63
N ARG A 72 -5.36 -34.29 -1.39
CA ARG A 72 -6.14 -35.18 -2.26
C ARG A 72 -5.28 -35.85 -3.33
N LEU A 73 -4.34 -35.10 -3.89
CA LEU A 73 -3.41 -35.62 -4.89
C LEU A 73 -2.50 -36.69 -4.26
N ASP A 74 -1.97 -36.44 -3.07
CA ASP A 74 -1.16 -37.41 -2.32
C ASP A 74 -1.94 -38.67 -1.97
N GLU A 75 -3.20 -38.54 -1.56
CA GLU A 75 -4.10 -39.67 -1.30
C GLU A 75 -4.31 -40.54 -2.54
N ILE A 76 -4.58 -39.92 -3.70
CA ILE A 76 -4.76 -40.62 -4.98
C ILE A 76 -3.46 -41.32 -5.41
N ASN A 77 -2.34 -40.60 -5.38
CA ASN A 77 -1.03 -41.15 -5.76
C ASN A 77 -0.62 -42.33 -4.86
N SER A 78 -0.94 -42.26 -3.56
CA SER A 78 -0.66 -43.34 -2.60
C SER A 78 -1.57 -44.55 -2.79
N ALA A 79 -2.78 -44.34 -3.30
CA ALA A 79 -3.73 -45.40 -3.62
C ALA A 79 -3.38 -46.11 -4.94
N GLU A 80 -2.82 -45.41 -5.93
CA GLU A 80 -2.37 -46.02 -7.20
C GLU A 80 -1.06 -46.82 -7.07
N GLN A 81 -0.26 -46.59 -6.03
CA GLN A 81 0.99 -47.32 -5.77
C GLN A 81 0.81 -48.62 -4.95
N LYS A 82 -0.42 -48.94 -4.52
CA LYS A 82 -0.76 -50.19 -3.83
C LYS A 82 -1.48 -51.15 -4.77
#